data_AF-A0A5A5TFT3-F1
#
_entry.id   AF-A0A5A5TFT3-F1
#
_cell.length_a   1.000
_cell.length_b   1.000
_cell.length_c   1.000
_cell.angle_alpha   90.00
_cell.angle_beta   90.00
_cell.angle_gamma   90.00
#
_symmetry.space_group_name_H-M   'P 1'
#
loop_
_entity.id
_entity.type
_entity.pdbx_description
1 polymer ?
#
loop_
_entity_poly.entity_id
_entity_poly.type
_entity_poly.pdbx_seq_one_letter_code
_entity_poly.pdbx_strand_id
1 'polypeptide(L)'
;MAAEGEQPTSKRRMRTDTGSHNPRTSYSNTRSNSRVDMSPITGGYNFDEGMINPSRSTSVRYNTQSQRYTGSQPVRSPVPARQGVTRDIPLQMRPTGHTGRQPHIPLPPPASYSPNNTTRPVQNITRSTPTTNRPVRNPNPNTRSKEVTPKAARRVHWLLPAGVGMVAMLVLWMLGSSALVWGTDQYNNYKYGYPRTSHTDALVGHGDSAAHPSSFTAINYNHQAVVIEFKGGDASKSVSYVFNLVNSDNVDRAPITLSFKDLNGDNSPDMIIHVHTTNQDEVSVFINDVKHQSFRPYNSNTDKLTAPIN
;
A
#
# COMPACT_ATOMS: atom_id res chain seq x y z
N MET A 1 59.17 28.59 -32.26
CA MET A 1 60.06 27.42 -32.33
C MET A 1 59.23 26.20 -32.01
N ALA A 2 58.82 25.49 -33.06
CA ALA A 2 58.20 24.16 -33.06
C ALA A 2 59.27 23.11 -32.63
N ALA A 3 59.00 21.85 -32.33
CA ALA A 3 57.95 20.96 -32.79
C ALA A 3 57.76 19.76 -31.85
N GLU A 4 56.63 19.11 -32.07
CA GLU A 4 56.09 17.89 -31.47
C GLU A 4 56.97 16.65 -31.70
N GLY A 5 56.83 15.67 -30.81
CA GLY A 5 57.38 14.32 -30.96
C GLY A 5 56.35 13.27 -30.51
N GLU A 6 55.63 12.71 -31.48
CA GLU A 6 54.77 11.54 -31.33
C GLU A 6 55.61 10.24 -31.30
N GLN A 7 55.24 9.28 -30.45
CA GLN A 7 55.41 7.84 -30.75
C GLN A 7 54.23 7.04 -30.18
N PRO A 8 53.52 6.24 -31.00
CA PRO A 8 52.47 5.34 -30.54
C PRO A 8 53.03 3.93 -30.23
N THR A 9 52.69 3.39 -29.07
CA THR A 9 53.01 2.00 -28.69
C THR A 9 51.91 1.01 -29.12
N SER A 10 52.41 -0.13 -29.58
CA SER A 10 51.79 -1.22 -30.32
C SER A 10 50.55 -1.89 -29.71
N LYS A 11 49.56 -2.12 -30.59
CA LYS A 11 48.46 -3.08 -30.44
C LYS A 11 49.00 -4.51 -30.33
N ARG A 12 48.81 -5.17 -29.19
CA ARG A 12 48.99 -6.62 -29.02
C ARG A 12 47.62 -7.31 -29.17
N ARG A 13 47.36 -7.90 -30.34
CA ARG A 13 46.25 -8.85 -30.55
C ARG A 13 46.55 -10.12 -29.76
N MET A 14 45.76 -10.42 -28.73
CA MET A 14 45.62 -11.78 -28.22
C MET A 14 44.54 -12.49 -29.01
N ARG A 15 44.96 -13.58 -29.63
CA ARG A 15 44.18 -14.59 -30.34
C ARG A 15 43.95 -15.69 -29.30
N THR A 16 42.72 -15.85 -28.85
CA THR A 16 42.37 -16.93 -27.91
C THR A 16 41.56 -17.98 -28.65
N ASP A 17 42.04 -19.20 -28.47
CA ASP A 17 41.67 -20.43 -29.16
C ASP A 17 40.19 -20.80 -29.05
N THR A 18 39.76 -21.40 -30.14
CA THR A 18 38.55 -22.19 -30.33
C THR A 18 38.56 -23.44 -29.44
N GLY A 19 37.78 -23.41 -28.36
CA GLY A 19 37.41 -24.59 -27.56
C GLY A 19 35.95 -24.96 -27.81
N SER A 20 35.70 -25.80 -28.82
CA SER A 20 34.42 -26.48 -29.01
C SER A 20 34.27 -27.55 -27.92
N HIS A 21 33.32 -27.35 -27.01
CA HIS A 21 32.84 -28.39 -26.09
C HIS A 21 31.33 -28.50 -26.25
N ASN A 22 30.92 -29.64 -26.80
CA ASN A 22 29.53 -30.11 -26.87
C ASN A 22 29.14 -30.69 -25.50
N PRO A 23 28.13 -30.14 -24.78
CA PRO A 23 27.40 -30.92 -23.80
C PRO A 23 26.21 -31.60 -24.48
N ARG A 24 26.29 -32.92 -24.65
CA ARG A 24 25.11 -33.78 -24.87
C ARG A 24 24.24 -33.71 -23.61
N THR A 25 23.16 -32.95 -23.66
CA THR A 25 22.05 -33.06 -22.70
C THR A 25 21.22 -34.29 -23.02
N SER A 26 21.44 -35.35 -22.24
CA SER A 26 20.55 -36.51 -22.16
C SER A 26 19.30 -36.11 -21.38
N TYR A 27 18.16 -35.96 -22.07
CA TYR A 27 16.84 -35.84 -21.44
C TYR A 27 16.35 -37.24 -21.05
N SER A 28 16.47 -37.61 -19.77
CA SER A 28 15.72 -38.74 -19.20
C SER A 28 14.36 -38.23 -18.72
N ASN A 29 13.39 -38.34 -19.61
CA ASN A 29 12.00 -38.00 -19.36
C ASN A 29 11.33 -39.18 -18.62
N THR A 30 11.37 -39.20 -17.29
CA THR A 30 10.60 -40.15 -16.47
C THR A 30 9.30 -39.49 -16.00
N ARG A 31 8.28 -39.55 -16.85
CA ARG A 31 6.88 -39.35 -16.45
C ARG A 31 6.43 -40.59 -15.66
N SER A 32 6.50 -40.51 -14.34
CA SER A 32 5.78 -41.40 -13.43
C SER A 32 4.44 -40.76 -13.08
N ASN A 33 3.39 -41.23 -13.75
CA ASN A 33 2.01 -41.00 -13.34
C ASN A 33 1.73 -41.84 -12.08
N SER A 34 1.79 -41.23 -10.90
CA SER A 34 1.13 -41.76 -9.69
C SER A 34 -0.08 -40.89 -9.37
N ARG A 35 -1.24 -41.38 -9.85
CA ARG A 35 -2.57 -41.02 -9.34
C ARG A 35 -2.58 -41.39 -7.85
N VAL A 36 -2.66 -40.39 -6.99
CA VAL A 36 -2.96 -40.59 -5.57
C VAL A 36 -4.43 -40.20 -5.38
N ASP A 37 -5.27 -41.22 -5.24
CA ASP A 37 -6.62 -41.08 -4.71
C ASP A 37 -6.53 -40.54 -3.28
N MET A 38 -6.95 -39.29 -3.08
CA MET A 38 -7.18 -38.74 -1.75
C MET A 38 -8.65 -38.90 -1.39
N SER A 39 -8.91 -39.88 -0.52
CA SER A 39 -10.15 -39.95 0.27
C SER A 39 -10.04 -38.97 1.46
N PRO A 40 -11.10 -38.27 1.86
CA PRO A 40 -11.05 -37.37 3.02
C PRO A 40 -11.18 -38.19 4.31
N ILE A 41 -10.05 -38.40 5.00
CA ILE A 41 -10.05 -38.86 6.40
C ILE A 41 -10.21 -37.63 7.29
N THR A 42 -11.44 -37.43 7.77
CA THR A 42 -11.75 -36.58 8.93
C THR A 42 -11.18 -37.23 10.18
N GLY A 43 -9.93 -36.94 10.51
CA GLY A 43 -9.29 -37.28 11.78
C GLY A 43 -9.26 -36.05 12.69
N GLY A 44 -9.97 -36.12 13.81
CA GLY A 44 -10.01 -35.07 14.83
C GLY A 44 -8.65 -34.88 15.49
N TYR A 45 -8.21 -33.63 15.57
CA TYR A 45 -7.07 -33.23 16.38
C TYR A 45 -7.54 -32.96 17.81
N ASN A 46 -7.14 -33.83 18.73
CA ASN A 46 -7.08 -33.52 20.15
C ASN A 46 -5.81 -32.69 20.39
N PHE A 47 -5.98 -31.42 20.74
CA PHE A 47 -4.88 -30.60 21.24
C PHE A 47 -4.55 -31.03 22.66
N ASP A 48 -3.36 -31.60 22.82
CA ASP A 48 -2.74 -31.83 24.12
C ASP A 48 -1.98 -30.55 24.52
N GLU A 49 -2.44 -29.92 25.59
CA GLU A 49 -2.11 -28.56 26.01
C GLU A 49 -0.83 -28.57 26.86
N GLY A 50 0.31 -28.75 26.19
CA GLY A 50 1.65 -28.65 26.80
C GLY A 50 2.14 -27.21 26.88
N MET A 51 2.07 -26.63 28.08
CA MET A 51 2.56 -25.28 28.41
C MET A 51 4.04 -25.05 28.02
N ILE A 52 4.28 -24.11 27.10
CA ILE A 52 5.58 -23.43 26.94
C ILE A 52 5.34 -21.95 27.19
N ASN A 53 5.91 -21.44 28.29
CA ASN A 53 5.99 -20.01 28.59
C ASN A 53 6.71 -19.28 27.44
N PRO A 54 6.08 -18.32 26.72
CA PRO A 54 6.83 -17.49 25.81
C PRO A 54 7.70 -16.51 26.62
N SER A 55 9.00 -16.58 26.39
CA SER A 55 9.97 -15.63 26.90
C SER A 55 9.60 -14.20 26.49
N ARG A 56 9.70 -13.30 27.47
CA ARG A 56 9.45 -11.85 27.40
C ARG A 56 10.08 -11.25 26.13
N SER A 57 9.26 -10.95 25.12
CA SER A 57 9.65 -10.11 23.99
C SER A 57 9.88 -8.69 24.49
N THR A 58 11.14 -8.27 24.57
CA THR A 58 11.52 -6.89 24.86
C THR A 58 11.33 -6.05 23.60
N SER A 59 10.15 -5.45 23.46
CA SER A 59 9.93 -4.39 22.47
C SER A 59 10.77 -3.17 22.86
N VAL A 60 11.90 -2.95 22.19
CA VAL A 60 12.67 -1.71 22.30
C VAL A 60 11.92 -0.65 21.50
N ARG A 61 11.11 0.16 22.16
CA ARG A 61 10.51 1.36 21.57
C ARG A 61 11.58 2.44 21.47
N TYR A 62 12.09 2.69 20.27
CA TYR A 62 12.85 3.92 20.01
C TYR A 62 11.87 5.09 20.00
N ASN A 63 11.93 5.91 21.05
CA ASN A 63 11.22 7.17 21.13
C ASN A 63 11.91 8.17 20.21
N THR A 64 11.43 8.30 18.97
CA THR A 64 11.87 9.35 18.05
C THR A 64 11.34 10.69 18.57
N GLN A 65 12.15 11.35 19.40
CA GLN A 65 11.90 12.74 19.80
C GLN A 65 11.88 13.60 18.54
N SER A 66 10.69 14.10 18.21
CA SER A 66 10.50 15.21 17.29
C SER A 66 11.40 16.37 17.74
N GLN A 67 12.18 16.90 16.79
CA GLN A 67 12.96 18.11 16.99
C GLN A 67 12.02 19.25 17.42
N ARG A 68 12.04 19.59 18.71
CA ARG A 68 11.46 20.82 19.21
C ARG A 68 12.36 21.97 18.80
N TYR A 69 11.78 22.91 18.06
CA TYR A 69 12.30 24.25 17.88
C TYR A 69 12.71 24.84 19.25
N THR A 70 13.95 25.31 19.31
CA THR A 70 14.58 25.98 20.45
C THR A 70 14.03 27.40 20.59
N GLY A 71 12.98 27.54 21.39
CA GLY A 71 12.56 28.80 22.01
C GLY A 71 13.08 28.85 23.45
N SER A 72 14.02 29.75 23.70
CA SER A 72 14.60 30.07 25.00
C SER A 72 13.55 30.49 26.03
N GLN A 73 13.64 29.98 27.26
CA GLN A 73 13.44 30.69 28.54
C GLN A 73 13.82 29.79 29.75
N PRO A 74 14.66 30.26 30.70
CA PRO A 74 14.91 29.55 31.94
C PRO A 74 14.04 30.11 33.07
N VAL A 75 13.24 29.26 33.72
CA VAL A 75 12.71 29.56 35.06
C VAL A 75 12.98 28.38 35.98
N ARG A 76 13.85 28.63 36.95
CA ARG A 76 14.16 27.78 38.10
C ARG A 76 12.94 27.68 39.02
N SER A 77 12.66 26.49 39.54
CA SER A 77 12.07 26.33 40.87
C SER A 77 12.49 24.96 41.44
N PRO A 78 13.10 24.93 42.64
CA PRO A 78 13.46 23.68 43.31
C PRO A 78 12.25 23.13 44.09
N VAL A 79 11.91 21.86 43.87
CA VAL A 79 10.97 21.12 44.72
C VAL A 79 11.78 20.18 45.62
N PRO A 80 11.57 20.19 46.95
CA PRO A 80 12.35 19.38 47.88
C PRO A 80 11.95 17.90 47.85
N ALA A 81 12.96 17.06 48.06
CA ALA A 81 12.86 15.62 48.24
C ALA A 81 12.04 15.27 49.48
N ARG A 82 11.13 14.30 49.35
CA ARG A 82 10.48 13.64 50.49
C ARG A 82 11.01 12.22 50.61
N GLN A 83 11.85 12.03 51.62
CA GLN A 83 12.31 10.74 52.13
C GLN A 83 11.17 9.99 52.84
N GLY A 84 11.24 8.66 52.74
CA GLY A 84 10.70 7.71 53.72
C GLY A 84 9.30 7.20 53.43
N VAL A 85 9.16 5.88 53.26
CA VAL A 85 8.72 4.97 54.32
C VAL A 85 8.63 3.55 53.74
N THR A 86 9.48 2.69 54.27
CA THR A 86 9.42 1.23 54.23
C THR A 86 8.07 0.75 54.75
N ARG A 87 7.37 -0.11 54.00
CA ARG A 87 6.38 -1.04 54.57
C ARG A 87 6.38 -2.33 53.80
N ASP A 88 6.90 -3.35 54.47
CA ASP A 88 6.70 -4.76 54.19
C ASP A 88 5.20 -5.05 54.10
N ILE A 89 4.78 -5.72 53.01
CA ILE A 89 3.45 -6.32 52.90
C ILE A 89 3.66 -7.80 52.56
N PRO A 90 3.09 -8.74 53.35
CA PRO A 90 3.31 -10.16 53.19
C PRO A 90 2.57 -10.78 52.00
N LEU A 91 3.16 -11.85 51.50
CA LEU A 91 2.56 -12.84 50.61
C LEU A 91 1.37 -13.54 51.30
N GLN A 92 0.14 -13.32 50.82
CA GLN A 92 -0.97 -14.23 51.09
C GLN A 92 -1.90 -14.42 49.88
N MET A 93 -1.87 -15.66 49.41
CA MET A 93 -3.01 -16.52 49.10
C MET A 93 -4.00 -16.16 47.99
N ARG A 94 -3.86 -16.98 46.94
CA ARG A 94 -4.84 -17.93 46.39
C ARG A 94 -5.67 -17.52 45.16
N PRO A 95 -5.90 -18.48 44.24
CA PRO A 95 -6.60 -18.30 42.98
C PRO A 95 -8.09 -18.64 43.14
N THR A 96 -8.94 -17.79 42.61
CA THR A 96 -10.34 -18.13 42.34
C THR A 96 -10.54 -18.16 40.83
N GLY A 97 -10.84 -19.37 40.34
CA GLY A 97 -11.18 -19.61 38.94
C GLY A 97 -12.37 -18.78 38.52
N HIS A 98 -12.24 -18.13 37.37
CA HIS A 98 -13.35 -17.50 36.68
C HIS A 98 -13.76 -18.37 35.49
N THR A 99 -14.76 -19.19 35.76
CA THR A 99 -15.58 -19.87 34.76
C THR A 99 -16.35 -18.83 33.94
N GLY A 100 -16.20 -18.90 32.62
CA GLY A 100 -17.27 -18.72 31.65
C GLY A 100 -18.00 -17.37 31.64
N ARG A 101 -17.56 -16.45 30.78
CA ARG A 101 -18.48 -15.62 30.00
C ARG A 101 -17.96 -15.49 28.58
N GLN A 102 -18.57 -16.27 27.68
CA GLN A 102 -18.47 -16.03 26.25
C GLN A 102 -18.99 -14.60 25.96
N PRO A 103 -18.29 -13.82 25.12
CA PRO A 103 -18.86 -12.59 24.60
C PRO A 103 -20.03 -12.96 23.68
N HIS A 104 -21.26 -12.60 24.10
CA HIS A 104 -22.42 -12.63 23.23
C HIS A 104 -22.15 -11.73 22.03
N ILE A 105 -21.98 -12.34 20.86
CA ILE A 105 -21.98 -11.65 19.57
C ILE A 105 -23.39 -11.05 19.39
N PRO A 106 -23.55 -9.73 19.24
CA PRO A 106 -24.84 -9.15 18.90
C PRO A 106 -25.25 -9.66 17.51
N LEU A 107 -26.29 -10.48 17.46
CA LEU A 107 -26.97 -10.82 16.22
C LEU A 107 -27.56 -9.53 15.62
N PRO A 108 -27.32 -9.23 14.34
CA PRO A 108 -28.00 -8.13 13.68
C PRO A 108 -29.52 -8.40 13.64
N PRO A 109 -30.37 -7.38 13.83
CA PRO A 109 -31.81 -7.56 13.69
C PRO A 109 -32.17 -7.94 12.24
N PRO A 110 -33.20 -8.77 12.03
CA PRO A 110 -33.65 -9.12 10.69
C PRO A 110 -34.09 -7.87 9.92
N ALA A 111 -33.64 -7.77 8.67
CA ALA A 111 -34.01 -6.71 7.75
C ALA A 111 -35.53 -6.61 7.66
N SER A 112 -36.07 -5.48 8.10
CA SER A 112 -37.48 -5.14 7.92
C SER A 112 -37.69 -4.89 6.43
N TYR A 113 -38.39 -5.82 5.78
CA TYR A 113 -38.96 -5.66 4.45
C TYR A 113 -39.78 -4.36 4.42
N SER A 114 -39.39 -3.42 3.55
CA SER A 114 -40.22 -2.25 3.22
C SER A 114 -40.86 -2.50 1.86
N PRO A 115 -42.15 -2.90 1.80
CA PRO A 115 -42.89 -2.92 0.56
C PRO A 115 -43.57 -1.56 0.35
N ASN A 116 -43.42 -1.06 -0.88
CA ASN A 116 -44.34 -0.18 -1.59
C ASN A 116 -44.41 1.29 -1.11
N ASN A 117 -44.03 2.21 -2.02
CA ASN A 117 -45.04 3.16 -2.46
C ASN A 117 -44.82 3.64 -3.90
N THR A 118 -45.68 3.06 -4.74
CA THR A 118 -46.19 3.59 -6.00
C THR A 118 -46.61 5.05 -5.88
N THR A 119 -46.08 5.93 -6.74
CA THR A 119 -46.85 7.10 -7.16
C THR A 119 -46.56 7.40 -8.63
N ARG A 120 -47.49 6.94 -9.47
CA ARG A 120 -47.63 7.31 -10.88
C ARG A 120 -48.08 8.77 -10.98
N PRO A 121 -47.54 9.59 -11.90
CA PRO A 121 -48.25 10.78 -12.35
C PRO A 121 -49.42 10.37 -13.27
N VAL A 122 -50.61 10.75 -12.84
CA VAL A 122 -51.90 10.56 -13.50
C VAL A 122 -52.02 11.47 -14.72
N GLN A 123 -52.58 10.89 -15.77
CA GLN A 123 -53.00 11.50 -17.03
C GLN A 123 -54.11 12.54 -16.78
N ASN A 124 -53.92 13.77 -17.25
CA ASN A 124 -55.04 14.68 -17.50
C ASN A 124 -55.53 14.50 -18.93
N ILE A 125 -56.50 13.60 -19.09
CA ILE A 125 -57.36 13.48 -20.27
C ILE A 125 -58.63 14.27 -19.94
N THR A 126 -58.79 15.46 -20.53
CA THR A 126 -60.08 16.16 -20.52
C THR A 126 -60.87 15.78 -21.77
N ARG A 127 -62.06 15.27 -21.47
CA ARG A 127 -63.06 14.64 -22.31
C ARG A 127 -63.85 15.69 -23.11
N SER A 128 -64.27 15.25 -24.29
CA SER A 128 -65.10 15.85 -25.31
C SER A 128 -66.59 16.05 -24.92
N THR A 129 -67.27 16.98 -25.63
CA THR A 129 -68.61 16.91 -26.30
C THR A 129 -69.22 18.33 -26.45
N PRO A 130 -70.29 18.57 -27.24
CA PRO A 130 -70.71 17.99 -28.52
C PRO A 130 -71.01 19.05 -29.62
N THR A 131 -71.14 18.52 -30.84
CA THR A 131 -71.89 18.98 -32.03
C THR A 131 -72.73 20.27 -31.94
N THR A 132 -72.42 21.22 -32.84
CA THR A 132 -73.42 22.11 -33.45
C THR A 132 -73.28 22.07 -34.95
N ASN A 133 -74.32 21.55 -35.60
CA ASN A 133 -74.57 21.61 -37.03
C ASN A 133 -74.52 23.06 -37.52
N ARG A 134 -73.67 23.34 -38.52
CA ARG A 134 -73.89 24.49 -39.40
C ARG A 134 -73.64 24.10 -40.86
N PRO A 135 -74.49 24.58 -41.79
CA PRO A 135 -74.63 24.03 -43.11
C PRO A 135 -73.53 24.46 -44.09
N VAL A 136 -73.34 23.58 -45.06
CA VAL A 136 -72.68 23.72 -46.36
C VAL A 136 -72.82 25.13 -46.93
N ARG A 137 -71.68 25.80 -47.19
CA ARG A 137 -71.62 26.91 -48.16
C ARG A 137 -70.25 27.02 -48.83
N ASN A 138 -70.30 26.86 -50.15
CA ASN A 138 -69.39 27.31 -51.20
C ASN A 138 -68.02 26.60 -51.37
N PRO A 139 -67.87 25.79 -52.44
CA PRO A 139 -66.55 25.48 -52.98
C PRO A 139 -65.99 26.74 -53.64
N ASN A 140 -64.96 27.32 -53.03
CA ASN A 140 -64.17 28.39 -53.64
C ASN A 140 -62.99 27.75 -54.39
N PRO A 141 -62.96 27.75 -55.73
CA PRO A 141 -61.84 27.25 -56.50
C PRO A 141 -60.76 28.34 -56.56
N ASN A 142 -60.10 28.59 -55.43
CA ASN A 142 -58.86 29.34 -55.38
C ASN A 142 -57.76 28.40 -54.89
N THR A 143 -57.30 27.57 -55.82
CA THR A 143 -55.92 27.08 -55.94
C THR A 143 -54.96 28.27 -55.89
N ARG A 144 -54.76 28.84 -54.70
CA ARG A 144 -53.65 29.74 -54.40
C ARG A 144 -52.65 28.92 -53.62
N SER A 145 -51.58 28.58 -54.32
CA SER A 145 -50.40 27.84 -53.87
C SER A 145 -50.17 28.01 -52.37
N LYS A 146 -50.14 26.91 -51.62
CA LYS A 146 -49.55 26.90 -50.28
C LYS A 146 -48.12 27.39 -50.44
N GLU A 147 -47.93 28.68 -50.25
CA GLU A 147 -46.63 29.32 -50.16
C GLU A 147 -45.93 28.60 -49.01
N VAL A 148 -44.98 27.74 -49.37
CA VAL A 148 -44.14 27.04 -48.42
C VAL A 148 -43.33 28.14 -47.76
N THR A 149 -43.86 28.70 -46.66
CA THR A 149 -43.11 29.63 -45.83
C THR A 149 -41.79 28.95 -45.53
N PRO A 150 -40.66 29.47 -46.03
CA PRO A 150 -39.38 28.83 -45.82
C PRO A 150 -39.19 28.75 -44.31
N LYS A 151 -39.19 27.52 -43.77
CA LYS A 151 -38.92 27.30 -42.34
C LYS A 151 -37.59 28.00 -42.08
N ALA A 152 -37.63 29.10 -41.33
CA ALA A 152 -36.46 29.88 -41.00
C ALA A 152 -35.44 28.91 -40.39
N ALA A 153 -34.40 28.58 -41.17
CA ALA A 153 -33.38 27.66 -40.73
C ALA A 153 -32.74 28.31 -39.50
N ARG A 154 -33.00 27.74 -38.30
CA ARG A 154 -32.38 28.21 -37.06
C ARG A 154 -30.88 28.13 -37.28
N ARG A 155 -30.25 29.29 -37.42
CA ARG A 155 -28.80 29.41 -37.49
C ARG A 155 -28.29 29.04 -36.11
N VAL A 156 -27.93 27.77 -35.94
CA VAL A 156 -27.22 27.35 -34.74
C VAL A 156 -25.87 28.06 -34.77
N HIS A 157 -25.60 28.85 -33.74
CA HIS A 157 -24.30 29.51 -33.61
C HIS A 157 -23.20 28.44 -33.49
N TRP A 158 -22.15 28.53 -34.31
CA TRP A 158 -21.00 27.61 -34.33
C TRP A 158 -20.31 27.45 -32.97
N LEU A 159 -20.47 28.43 -32.07
CA LEU A 159 -19.97 28.37 -30.69
C LEU A 159 -20.65 27.29 -29.84
N LEU A 160 -21.89 26.90 -30.17
CA LEU A 160 -22.62 25.87 -29.41
C LEU A 160 -21.94 24.49 -29.50
N PRO A 161 -21.66 23.92 -30.69
CA PRO A 161 -20.94 22.65 -30.76
C PRO A 161 -19.52 22.75 -30.20
N ALA A 162 -18.84 23.91 -30.34
CA ALA A 162 -17.52 24.12 -29.74
C ALA A 162 -17.58 24.07 -28.20
N GLY A 163 -18.55 24.73 -27.58
CA GLY A 163 -18.77 24.70 -26.13
C GLY A 163 -19.11 23.30 -25.63
N VAL A 164 -20.00 22.58 -26.33
CA VAL A 164 -20.34 21.18 -26.00
C VAL A 164 -19.10 20.28 -26.07
N GLY A 165 -18.25 20.46 -27.08
CA GLY A 165 -16.99 19.74 -27.20
C GLY A 165 -16.03 19.98 -26.03
N MET A 166 -15.89 21.24 -25.58
CA MET A 166 -15.05 21.57 -24.42
C MET A 166 -15.57 20.93 -23.13
N VAL A 167 -16.89 20.97 -22.90
CA VAL A 167 -17.49 20.32 -21.72
C VAL A 167 -17.32 18.80 -21.79
N ALA A 168 -17.54 18.19 -22.95
CA ALA A 168 -17.36 16.74 -23.14
C ALA A 168 -15.91 16.31 -22.87
N MET A 169 -14.92 17.07 -23.35
CA MET A 169 -13.50 16.81 -23.07
C MET A 169 -13.15 16.97 -21.59
N LEU A 170 -13.72 17.95 -20.91
CA LEU A 170 -13.51 18.15 -19.47
C LEU A 170 -14.11 16.99 -18.65
N VAL A 171 -15.31 16.53 -19.00
CA VAL A 171 -15.93 15.35 -18.36
C VAL A 171 -15.10 14.09 -18.62
N LEU A 172 -14.64 13.89 -19.86
CA LEU A 172 -13.78 12.77 -20.20
C LEU A 172 -12.47 12.81 -19.40
N TRP A 173 -11.87 13.98 -19.24
CA TRP A 173 -10.66 14.16 -18.41
C TRP A 173 -10.93 13.81 -16.94
N MET A 174 -12.02 14.32 -16.34
CA MET A 174 -12.37 14.00 -14.95
C MET A 174 -12.60 12.50 -14.72
N LEU A 175 -13.35 11.85 -15.62
CA LEU A 175 -13.60 10.41 -15.55
C LEU A 175 -12.32 9.61 -15.79
N GLY A 176 -11.47 10.05 -16.72
CA GLY A 176 -10.17 9.44 -16.99
C GLY A 176 -9.25 9.50 -15.77
N SER A 177 -9.13 10.66 -15.13
CA SER A 177 -8.35 10.82 -13.90
C SER A 177 -8.89 9.96 -12.76
N SER A 178 -10.22 9.90 -12.58
CA SER A 178 -10.83 9.04 -11.56
C SER A 178 -10.58 7.55 -11.81
N ALA A 179 -10.67 7.10 -13.06
CA ALA A 179 -10.40 5.72 -13.44
C ALA A 179 -8.94 5.33 -13.24
N LEU A 180 -8.00 6.26 -13.49
CA LEU A 180 -6.58 6.06 -13.24
C LEU A 180 -6.29 5.85 -11.74
N VAL A 181 -6.80 6.72 -10.87
CA VAL A 181 -6.61 6.59 -9.41
C VAL A 181 -7.16 5.25 -8.91
N TRP A 182 -8.39 4.90 -9.31
CA TRP A 182 -9.00 3.61 -8.96
C TRP A 182 -8.19 2.42 -9.49
N GLY A 183 -7.73 2.49 -10.74
CA GLY A 183 -6.94 1.43 -11.38
C GLY A 183 -5.60 1.19 -10.68
N THR A 184 -4.90 2.27 -10.30
CA THR A 184 -3.65 2.18 -9.53
C THR A 184 -3.87 1.55 -8.16
N ASP A 185 -4.97 1.90 -7.48
CA ASP A 185 -5.34 1.29 -6.20
C ASP A 185 -5.60 -0.21 -6.32
N GLN A 186 -6.36 -0.64 -7.34
CA GLN A 186 -6.60 -2.07 -7.58
C GLN A 186 -5.31 -2.82 -7.94
N TYR A 187 -4.46 -2.22 -8.78
CA TYR A 187 -3.16 -2.80 -9.12
C TYR A 187 -2.29 -2.97 -7.87
N ASN A 188 -2.24 -1.96 -7.00
CA ASN A 188 -1.47 -2.03 -5.76
C ASN A 188 -2.03 -3.07 -4.79
N ASN A 189 -3.37 -3.18 -4.67
CA ASN A 189 -3.99 -4.22 -3.84
C ASN A 189 -3.70 -5.63 -4.36
N TYR A 190 -3.62 -5.82 -5.69
CA TYR A 190 -3.22 -7.09 -6.27
C TYR A 190 -1.73 -7.40 -6.02
N LYS A 191 -0.86 -6.42 -6.23
CA LYS A 191 0.60 -6.59 -6.11
C LYS A 191 1.08 -6.74 -4.66
N TYR A 192 0.46 -6.02 -3.72
CA TYR A 192 0.91 -5.90 -2.33
C TYR A 192 -0.09 -6.45 -1.31
N GLY A 193 -1.28 -6.89 -1.74
CA GLY A 193 -2.36 -7.29 -0.83
C GLY A 193 -3.05 -6.10 -0.14
N TYR A 194 -4.09 -6.42 0.63
CA TYR A 194 -4.72 -5.49 1.57
C TYR A 194 -4.89 -6.20 2.93
N PRO A 195 -4.26 -5.72 4.02
CA PRO A 195 -3.37 -4.55 4.12
C PRO A 195 -2.09 -4.70 3.28
N ARG A 196 -1.50 -3.59 2.82
CA ARG A 196 -0.32 -3.61 1.95
C ARG A 196 0.89 -4.05 2.76
N THR A 197 1.39 -5.25 2.47
CA THR A 197 2.57 -5.83 3.10
C THR A 197 3.61 -6.12 2.03
N SER A 198 4.87 -5.79 2.29
CA SER A 198 5.99 -6.28 1.48
C SER A 198 6.85 -7.23 2.28
N HIS A 199 7.40 -8.22 1.60
CA HIS A 199 8.29 -9.21 2.15
C HIS A 199 9.59 -9.20 1.36
N THR A 200 10.71 -9.30 2.06
CA THR A 200 12.02 -9.43 1.43
C THR A 200 12.96 -10.17 2.38
N ASP A 201 13.89 -10.92 1.81
CA ASP A 201 14.92 -11.62 2.57
C ASP A 201 16.27 -11.00 2.25
N ALA A 202 17.11 -10.80 3.27
CA ALA A 202 18.43 -10.21 3.12
C ALA A 202 19.46 -10.81 4.06
N LEU A 203 20.73 -10.73 3.65
CA LEU A 203 21.89 -11.07 4.47
C LEU A 203 22.46 -9.79 5.05
N VAL A 204 22.13 -9.49 6.31
CA VAL A 204 22.46 -8.23 6.99
C VAL A 204 23.46 -8.43 8.14
N GLY A 205 23.85 -9.67 8.45
CA GLY A 205 24.82 -9.97 9.51
C GLY A 205 24.19 -10.08 10.90
N HIS A 206 22.88 -10.25 11.00
CA HIS A 206 22.15 -10.38 12.27
C HIS A 206 21.98 -11.84 12.71
N GLY A 207 23.04 -12.64 12.56
CA GLY A 207 22.99 -14.09 12.79
C GLY A 207 22.33 -14.87 11.65
N ASP A 208 22.25 -14.26 10.48
CA ASP A 208 21.79 -14.86 9.24
C ASP A 208 22.93 -15.51 8.43
N SER A 209 22.53 -16.32 7.46
CA SER A 209 23.43 -17.00 6.53
C SER A 209 22.72 -17.22 5.20
N ALA A 210 23.46 -17.60 4.15
CA ALA A 210 22.86 -17.90 2.84
C ALA A 210 21.78 -19.01 2.89
N ALA A 211 21.86 -19.92 3.87
CA ALA A 211 20.85 -20.97 4.08
C ALA A 211 19.65 -20.48 4.91
N HIS A 212 19.86 -19.46 5.73
CA HIS A 212 18.88 -18.90 6.66
C HIS A 212 18.99 -17.37 6.65
N PRO A 213 18.50 -16.70 5.60
CA PRO A 213 18.53 -15.24 5.52
C PRO A 213 17.59 -14.63 6.58
N SER A 214 17.84 -13.36 6.95
CA SER A 214 16.88 -12.62 7.75
C SER A 214 15.68 -12.28 6.89
N SER A 215 14.47 -12.54 7.41
CA SER A 215 13.23 -12.26 6.68
C SER A 215 12.58 -10.99 7.21
N PHE A 216 12.23 -10.08 6.31
CA PHE A 216 11.67 -8.78 6.64
C PHE A 216 10.25 -8.68 6.12
N THR A 217 9.35 -8.19 6.96
CA THR A 217 7.98 -7.84 6.59
C THR A 217 7.75 -6.38 6.90
N ALA A 218 7.46 -5.57 5.89
CA ALA A 218 7.07 -4.19 6.08
C ALA A 218 5.56 -4.03 5.89
N ILE A 219 4.93 -3.34 6.82
CA ILE A 219 3.50 -3.03 6.81
C ILE A 219 3.30 -1.56 7.15
N ASN A 220 2.37 -0.94 6.44
CA ASN A 220 1.83 0.34 6.83
C ASN A 220 0.65 0.14 7.79
N TYR A 221 0.86 0.49 9.05
CA TYR A 221 -0.13 0.37 10.11
C TYR A 221 -0.53 1.74 10.63
N ASN A 222 -1.64 2.28 10.13
CA ASN A 222 -2.23 3.55 10.58
C ASN A 222 -1.22 4.71 10.64
N HIS A 223 -0.58 5.02 9.50
CA HIS A 223 0.47 6.05 9.39
C HIS A 223 1.78 5.72 10.12
N GLN A 224 2.00 4.44 10.43
CA GLN A 224 3.27 3.96 10.94
C GLN A 224 3.83 2.89 10.01
N ALA A 225 5.04 3.13 9.51
CA ALA A 225 5.84 2.09 8.88
C ALA A 225 6.35 1.15 9.97
N VAL A 226 5.89 -0.10 9.96
CA VAL A 226 6.35 -1.15 10.86
C VAL A 226 7.09 -2.17 10.03
N VAL A 227 8.37 -2.35 10.33
CA VAL A 227 9.21 -3.40 9.74
C VAL A 227 9.48 -4.44 10.80
N ILE A 228 9.11 -5.68 10.53
CA ILE A 228 9.38 -6.82 11.39
C ILE A 228 10.50 -7.63 10.74
N GLU A 229 11.58 -7.85 11.48
CA GLU A 229 12.71 -8.68 11.10
C GLU A 229 12.65 -10.00 11.86
N PHE A 230 12.73 -11.12 11.15
CA PHE A 230 12.95 -12.46 11.68
C PHE A 230 14.40 -12.85 11.43
N LYS A 231 15.26 -12.62 12.42
CA LYS A 231 16.71 -12.81 12.31
C LYS A 231 17.06 -14.25 11.96
N GLY A 232 17.78 -14.44 10.85
CA GLY A 232 18.11 -15.76 10.33
C GLY A 232 16.90 -16.68 10.11
N GLY A 233 15.72 -16.12 9.81
CA GLY A 233 14.48 -16.86 9.63
C GLY A 233 13.84 -17.41 10.91
N ASP A 234 14.36 -17.02 12.09
CA ASP A 234 13.88 -17.50 13.38
C ASP A 234 12.80 -16.56 13.95
N ALA A 235 11.56 -17.05 14.00
CA ALA A 235 10.42 -16.31 14.53
C ALA A 235 10.59 -15.91 16.01
N SER A 236 11.36 -16.68 16.78
CA SER A 236 11.62 -16.40 18.20
C SER A 236 12.56 -15.20 18.43
N LYS A 237 13.27 -14.76 17.38
CA LYS A 237 14.22 -13.64 17.40
C LYS A 237 13.70 -12.42 16.66
N SER A 238 12.38 -12.24 16.64
CA SER A 238 11.75 -11.13 15.92
C SER A 238 12.07 -9.77 16.55
N VAL A 239 12.38 -8.79 15.71
CA VAL A 239 12.58 -7.38 16.11
C VAL A 239 11.69 -6.50 15.25
N SER A 240 11.12 -5.45 15.84
CA SER A 240 10.27 -4.50 15.12
C SER A 240 10.88 -3.11 15.11
N TYR A 241 11.00 -2.55 13.92
CA TYR A 241 11.41 -1.16 13.68
C TYR A 241 10.17 -0.37 13.30
N VAL A 242 9.92 0.73 14.02
CA VAL A 242 8.74 1.57 13.81
C VAL A 242 9.18 2.98 13.43
N PHE A 243 8.60 3.49 12.36
CA PHE A 243 8.81 4.83 11.84
C PHE A 243 7.46 5.51 11.59
N ASN A 244 7.31 6.76 12.01
CA ASN A 244 6.09 7.52 11.77
C ASN A 244 6.16 8.19 10.41
N LEU A 245 5.15 7.96 9.58
CA LEU A 245 5.03 8.57 8.26
C LEU A 245 4.69 10.06 8.41
N VAL A 246 5.31 10.93 7.60
CA VAL A 246 4.98 12.35 7.63
C VAL A 246 3.56 12.54 7.06
N ASN A 247 2.72 13.28 7.79
CA ASN A 247 1.31 13.49 7.47
C ASN A 247 1.14 14.02 6.03
N SER A 248 0.73 13.15 5.13
CA SER A 248 0.28 13.46 3.77
C SER A 248 -1.07 12.79 3.50
N ASP A 249 -1.79 13.23 2.47
CA ASP A 249 -3.07 12.61 2.14
C ASP A 249 -2.86 11.18 1.63
N ASN A 250 -3.68 10.23 2.08
CA ASN A 250 -3.67 8.81 1.68
C ASN A 250 -2.41 8.00 2.04
N VAL A 251 -1.58 8.46 2.99
CA VAL A 251 -0.46 7.62 3.47
C VAL A 251 -0.89 6.34 4.14
N ASP A 252 -2.13 6.21 4.63
CA ASP A 252 -2.66 4.94 5.17
C ASP A 252 -2.62 3.79 4.15
N ARG A 253 -2.61 4.16 2.86
CA ARG A 253 -2.60 3.25 1.72
C ARG A 253 -1.25 3.18 1.00
N ALA A 254 -0.23 3.89 1.45
CA ALA A 254 1.07 3.83 0.80
C ALA A 254 1.72 2.44 1.00
N PRO A 255 2.06 1.69 -0.07
CA PRO A 255 2.87 0.49 0.08
C PRO A 255 4.26 0.88 0.60
N ILE A 256 4.77 0.07 1.52
CA ILE A 256 6.11 0.23 2.07
C ILE A 256 6.95 -0.89 1.49
N THR A 257 8.08 -0.54 0.88
CA THR A 257 9.06 -1.51 0.39
C THR A 257 10.41 -1.29 1.06
N LEU A 258 11.26 -2.31 1.01
CA LEU A 258 12.57 -2.31 1.65
C LEU A 258 13.64 -2.60 0.62
N SER A 259 14.78 -1.94 0.76
CA SER A 259 16.01 -2.28 0.05
C SER A 259 17.20 -2.28 1.00
N PHE A 260 18.18 -3.13 0.72
CA PHE A 260 19.37 -3.27 1.55
C PHE A 260 20.61 -2.91 0.75
N LYS A 261 21.42 -2.00 1.30
CA LYS A 261 22.63 -1.50 0.65
C LYS A 261 23.56 -0.95 1.72
N ASP A 262 24.85 -1.23 1.59
CA ASP A 262 25.86 -0.56 2.41
C ASP A 262 25.92 0.93 2.03
N LEU A 263 25.48 1.80 2.94
CA LEU A 263 25.47 3.24 2.73
C LEU A 263 26.61 3.95 3.46
N ASN A 264 27.22 3.35 4.47
CA ASN A 264 28.24 3.98 5.32
C ASN A 264 29.68 3.46 5.03
N GLY A 265 29.83 2.43 4.20
CA GLY A 265 31.09 1.82 3.81
C GLY A 265 31.64 0.79 4.81
N ASP A 266 30.82 0.24 5.70
CA ASP A 266 31.23 -0.77 6.69
C ASP A 266 31.12 -2.22 6.19
N ASN A 267 30.76 -2.43 4.92
CA ASN A 267 30.48 -3.71 4.27
C ASN A 267 29.27 -4.47 4.84
N SER A 268 28.43 -3.80 5.61
CA SER A 268 27.19 -4.37 6.16
C SER A 268 26.01 -3.65 5.52
N PRO A 269 25.03 -4.36 4.93
CA PRO A 269 23.90 -3.70 4.32
C PRO A 269 23.06 -2.92 5.34
N ASP A 270 22.85 -1.64 5.07
CA ASP A 270 21.90 -0.78 5.77
C ASP A 270 20.49 -0.97 5.20
N MET A 271 19.47 -0.70 6.02
CA MET A 271 18.08 -0.82 5.61
C MET A 271 17.54 0.53 5.14
N ILE A 272 16.99 0.55 3.93
CA ILE A 272 16.31 1.70 3.34
C ILE A 272 14.83 1.36 3.21
N ILE A 273 14.00 2.18 3.83
CA ILE A 273 12.54 2.06 3.80
C ILE A 273 12.01 3.05 2.77
N HIS A 274 11.30 2.55 1.77
CA HIS A 274 10.63 3.35 0.75
C HIS A 274 9.13 3.34 1.00
N VAL A 275 8.55 4.53 1.05
CA VAL A 275 7.12 4.74 1.24
C VAL A 275 6.58 5.37 -0.04
N HIS A 276 5.83 4.59 -0.80
CA HIS A 276 5.30 5.05 -2.08
C HIS A 276 4.00 5.81 -1.89
N THR A 277 4.06 7.14 -1.88
CA THR A 277 2.85 7.97 -1.87
C THR A 277 2.45 8.35 -3.30
N THR A 278 1.26 8.93 -3.48
CA THR A 278 0.77 9.35 -4.80
C THR A 278 1.66 10.40 -5.46
N ASN A 279 2.34 11.23 -4.67
CA ASN A 279 3.05 12.41 -5.17
C ASN A 279 4.58 12.28 -5.09
N GLN A 280 5.09 11.47 -4.15
CA GLN A 280 6.53 11.32 -3.91
C GLN A 280 6.85 10.04 -3.13
N ASP A 281 8.02 9.48 -3.36
CA ASP A 281 8.55 8.42 -2.51
C ASP A 281 9.23 9.06 -1.29
N GLU A 282 8.74 8.77 -0.09
CA GLU A 282 9.42 9.14 1.15
C GLU A 282 10.40 8.04 1.53
N VAL A 283 11.64 8.43 1.88
CA VAL A 283 12.71 7.48 2.18
C VAL A 283 13.23 7.69 3.60
N SER A 284 13.31 6.60 4.37
CA SER A 284 13.96 6.59 5.68
C SER A 284 15.10 5.59 5.69
N VAL A 285 16.23 5.99 6.28
CA VAL A 285 17.44 5.17 6.36
C VAL A 285 17.68 4.70 7.78
N PHE A 286 18.01 3.43 7.90
CA PHE A 286 18.39 2.78 9.14
C PHE A 286 19.77 2.14 8.98
N ILE A 287 20.72 2.61 9.78
CA ILE A 287 22.09 2.11 9.80
C ILE A 287 22.16 0.78 10.53
N ASN A 288 22.87 -0.18 9.95
CA ASN A 288 23.14 -1.47 10.55
C ASN A 288 24.16 -1.33 11.67
N ASP A 289 23.76 -1.62 12.90
CA ASP A 289 24.68 -1.75 14.03
C ASP A 289 25.03 -3.22 14.23
N VAL A 290 26.06 -3.67 13.51
CA VAL A 290 26.55 -5.06 13.57
C VAL A 290 26.97 -5.51 14.97
N LYS A 291 27.33 -4.59 15.87
CA LYS A 291 27.71 -4.94 17.25
C LYS A 291 26.50 -5.34 18.07
N HIS A 292 25.38 -4.66 17.86
CA HIS A 292 24.11 -4.94 18.52
C HIS A 292 23.19 -5.86 17.70
N GLN A 293 23.62 -6.24 16.49
CA GLN A 293 22.85 -7.00 15.51
C GLN A 293 21.47 -6.40 15.32
N SER A 294 21.39 -5.08 15.13
CA SER A 294 20.13 -4.38 15.01
C SER A 294 20.27 -3.15 14.13
N PHE A 295 19.17 -2.74 13.53
CA PHE A 295 19.12 -1.46 12.85
C PHE A 295 18.82 -0.30 13.81
N ARG A 296 19.43 0.85 13.54
CA ARG A 296 19.14 2.11 14.24
C ARG A 296 18.85 3.23 13.23
N PRO A 297 18.05 4.24 13.58
CA PRO A 297 17.83 5.38 12.69
C PRO A 297 19.15 6.06 12.30
N TYR A 298 19.25 6.48 11.03
CA TYR A 298 20.35 7.32 10.57
C TYR A 298 20.43 8.63 11.35
N ASN A 299 21.65 9.01 11.73
CA ASN A 299 21.94 10.26 12.40
C ASN A 299 23.05 11.02 11.68
N SER A 300 22.70 12.15 11.07
CA SER A 300 23.63 12.97 10.27
C SER A 300 24.82 13.55 11.05
N ASN A 301 24.78 13.55 12.39
CA ASN A 301 25.88 14.05 13.21
C ASN A 301 26.97 12.98 13.44
N THR A 302 26.60 11.70 13.40
CA THR A 302 27.50 10.58 13.72
C THR A 302 27.80 9.72 12.49
N ASP A 303 26.88 9.67 11.54
CA ASP A 303 26.92 8.77 10.41
C ASP A 303 27.29 9.52 9.15
N LYS A 304 28.21 8.95 8.38
CA LYS A 304 28.61 9.50 7.08
C LYS A 304 28.18 8.53 6.00
N LEU A 305 27.26 8.96 5.15
CA LEU A 305 26.89 8.21 3.96
C LEU A 305 27.99 8.34 2.90
N THR A 306 28.46 7.21 2.40
CA THR A 306 29.47 7.09 1.34
C THR A 306 28.86 6.69 0.01
N ALA A 307 27.63 6.15 0.02
CA ALA A 307 26.87 5.78 -1.18
C ALA A 307 25.56 6.57 -1.30
N PRO A 308 25.04 6.79 -2.52
CA PRO A 308 23.77 7.47 -2.73
C PRO A 308 22.58 6.59 -2.31
N ILE A 309 21.56 7.26 -1.77
CA ILE A 309 20.23 6.73 -1.50
C ILE A 309 19.42 6.88 -2.80
N ASN A 310 19.56 5.93 -3.71
CA ASN A 310 18.78 5.89 -4.96
C ASN A 310 18.02 4.57 -5.03
#